data_AF-A0A930RWK1-F1
#
_entry.id   AF-A0A930RWK1-F1
#
_cell.length_a   1.000
_cell.length_b   1.000
_cell.length_c   1.000
_cell.angle_alpha   90.00
_cell.angle_beta   90.00
_cell.angle_gamma   90.00
#
_symmetry.space_group_name_H-M   'P 1'
#
loop_
_entity.id
_entity.type
_entity.pdbx_description
1 polymer ?
#
loop_
_entity_poly.entity_id
_entity_poly.type
_entity_poly.pdbx_seq_one_letter_code
_entity_poly.pdbx_strand_id
1 'polypeptide(L)'
;MTKIYFASPLFSEMELAFNKVLVEKIRNQFPGVEVYLPQEQMAINDKSSYADSTMIAQYDTDALLESDLMIAVLDGAVIDVG
;
A
#
# COMPACT_ATOMS: atom_id res chain seq x y z
N MET A 1 -18.38 -3.79 1.02
CA MET A 1 -17.31 -3.77 0.02
C MET A 1 -16.10 -4.36 0.73
N THR A 2 -15.41 -5.34 0.15
CA THR A 2 -14.28 -5.99 0.84
C THR A 2 -13.06 -5.09 0.75
N LYS A 3 -12.52 -4.68 1.89
CA LYS A 3 -11.32 -3.82 1.98
C LYS A 3 -10.06 -4.68 1.96
N ILE A 4 -9.11 -4.32 1.10
CA ILE A 4 -7.85 -5.04 0.92
C ILE A 4 -6.69 -4.08 1.17
N TYR A 5 -5.80 -4.43 2.10
CA TYR A 5 -4.51 -3.76 2.28
C TYR A 5 -3.47 -4.38 1.37
N PHE A 6 -2.83 -3.58 0.50
CA PHE A 6 -1.77 -4.05 -0.39
C PHE A 6 -0.39 -3.69 0.19
N ALA A 7 0.23 -4.64 0.88
CA ALA A 7 1.56 -4.52 1.47
C ALA A 7 2.64 -4.87 0.45
N SER A 8 3.43 -3.87 0.03
CA SER A 8 4.53 -4.04 -0.90
C SER A 8 5.50 -2.88 -0.78
N PRO A 9 6.82 -3.09 -0.95
CA PRO A 9 7.76 -2.00 -1.04
C PRO A 9 7.38 -1.03 -2.17
N LEU A 10 7.74 0.25 -2.00
CA LEU A 10 7.31 1.35 -2.88
C LEU A 10 8.39 2.42 -3.07
N PHE A 11 9.66 2.04 -3.03
CA PHE A 11 10.79 2.97 -2.99
C PHE A 11 11.44 3.18 -4.35
N SER A 12 11.36 2.18 -5.23
CA SER A 12 11.87 2.23 -6.60
C SER A 12 10.74 2.38 -7.62
N GLU A 13 11.07 2.95 -8.79
CA GLU A 13 10.15 3.04 -9.92
C GLU A 13 9.60 1.68 -10.36
N MET A 14 10.42 0.63 -10.26
CA MET A 14 10.03 -0.73 -10.59
C MET A 14 8.93 -1.24 -9.65
N GLU A 15 9.11 -1.07 -8.34
CA GLU A 15 8.14 -1.47 -7.32
C GLU A 15 6.83 -0.68 -7.48
N LEU A 16 6.93 0.65 -7.63
CA LEU A 16 5.77 1.52 -7.84
C LEU A 16 4.96 1.10 -9.08
N ALA A 17 5.64 0.78 -10.18
CA ALA A 17 5.00 0.33 -11.41
C ALA A 17 4.37 -1.07 -11.26
N PHE A 18 5.06 -2.00 -10.62
CA PHE A 18 4.57 -3.35 -10.36
C PHE A 18 3.29 -3.32 -9.52
N ASN A 19 3.32 -2.62 -8.39
CA ASN A 19 2.20 -2.46 -7.48
C ASN A 19 0.97 -1.89 -8.21
N LYS A 20 1.17 -0.81 -8.97
CA LYS A 20 0.10 -0.16 -9.75
C LYS A 20 -0.55 -1.15 -10.72
N VAL A 21 0.24 -1.86 -11.52
CA VAL A 21 -0.28 -2.81 -12.51
C VAL A 21 -1.05 -3.95 -11.85
N LEU A 22 -0.55 -4.48 -10.73
CA LEU A 22 -1.21 -5.58 -10.04
C LEU A 22 -2.51 -5.14 -9.38
N VAL A 23 -2.52 -3.98 -8.71
CA VAL A 23 -3.71 -3.42 -8.07
C VAL A 23 -4.79 -3.07 -9.11
N GLU A 24 -4.41 -2.50 -10.26
CA GLU A 24 -5.34 -2.25 -11.37
C GLU A 24 -6.00 -3.55 -11.86
N LYS A 25 -5.22 -4.64 -12.00
CA LYS A 25 -5.78 -5.95 -12.37
C LYS A 25 -6.76 -6.47 -11.33
N ILE A 26 -6.46 -6.34 -10.03
CA ILE A 26 -7.34 -6.77 -8.94
C ILE A 26 -8.66 -5.99 -8.98
N ARG A 27 -8.57 -4.65 -9.05
CA ARG A 27 -9.75 -3.77 -9.11
C ARG A 27 -10.64 -4.08 -10.33
N ASN A 28 -10.03 -4.34 -11.49
CA ASN A 28 -10.76 -4.70 -12.71
C ASN A 28 -11.41 -6.09 -12.63
N GLN A 29 -10.72 -7.07 -12.04
CA GLN A 29 -11.20 -8.44 -11.92
C GLN A 29 -12.29 -8.59 -10.85
N PHE A 30 -12.24 -7.77 -9.80
CA PHE A 30 -13.14 -7.84 -8.65
C PHE A 30 -13.75 -6.46 -8.34
N PRO A 31 -14.79 -6.00 -9.08
CA PRO A 31 -15.36 -4.67 -8.89
C PRO A 31 -15.98 -4.39 -7.50
N GLY A 32 -16.16 -5.43 -6.67
CA GLY A 32 -16.70 -5.33 -5.31
C GLY A 32 -15.64 -5.17 -4.21
N VAL A 33 -14.37 -5.03 -4.57
CA VAL A 33 -13.26 -4.83 -3.61
C VAL A 33 -12.75 -3.40 -3.65
N GLU A 34 -12.33 -2.92 -2.50
CA GLU A 34 -11.63 -1.65 -2.33
C GLU A 34 -10.18 -1.98 -1.95
N VAL A 35 -9.24 -1.64 -2.82
CA VAL A 35 -7.81 -1.91 -2.57
C VAL A 35 -7.14 -0.64 -2.09
N TYR A 36 -6.66 -0.64 -0.85
CA TYR A 36 -5.77 0.37 -0.29
C TYR A 36 -4.34 0.11 -0.76
N LEU A 37 -3.79 1.04 -1.52
CA LEU A 37 -2.43 1.01 -2.03
C LEU A 37 -1.64 2.21 -1.45
N PRO A 38 -0.67 2.01 -0.53
CA PRO A 38 -0.01 3.12 0.18
C PRO A 38 0.58 4.21 -0.71
N GLN A 39 1.18 3.85 -1.85
CA GLN A 39 1.75 4.82 -2.80
C GLN A 39 0.73 5.75 -3.48
N GLU A 40 -0.59 5.52 -3.35
CA GLU A 40 -1.62 6.44 -3.83
C GLU A 40 -1.97 7.52 -2.81
N GLN A 41 -1.58 7.35 -1.53
CA GLN A 41 -1.91 8.26 -0.42
C GLN A 41 -0.90 9.41 -0.26
N MET A 42 -0.24 9.82 -1.35
CA MET A 42 0.86 10.80 -1.36
C MET A 42 0.54 12.21 -0.83
N ALA A 43 -0.69 12.49 -0.40
CA ALA A 43 -0.99 13.70 0.36
C ALA A 43 -0.23 13.76 1.72
N ILE A 44 0.28 12.63 2.21
CA ILE A 44 1.12 12.55 3.42
C ILE A 44 2.61 12.84 3.10
N ASN A 45 3.00 12.79 1.82
CA ASN A 45 4.36 13.01 1.33
C ASN A 45 4.59 14.42 0.75
N ASP A 46 3.74 15.39 1.12
CA ASP A 46 4.04 16.79 0.88
C ASP A 46 5.24 17.17 1.78
N LYS A 47 6.38 17.48 1.16
CA LYS A 47 7.66 17.75 1.85
C LYS A 47 7.61 18.99 2.77
N SER A 48 6.51 19.75 2.78
CA SER A 48 6.22 20.78 3.78
C SER A 48 5.54 20.28 5.06
N SER A 49 4.96 19.08 5.05
CA SER A 49 4.37 18.41 6.21
C SER A 49 5.29 17.29 6.67
N TYR A 50 6.03 17.55 7.75
CA TYR A 50 6.83 16.54 8.43
C TYR A 50 5.88 15.53 9.10
N ALA A 51 5.58 14.41 8.43
CA ALA A 51 4.99 13.25 9.10
C ALA A 51 6.14 12.49 9.78
N ASP A 52 6.16 12.48 11.11
CA ASP A 52 7.14 11.70 11.83
C ASP A 52 6.90 10.19 11.65
N SER A 53 7.90 9.37 11.99
CA SER A 53 7.81 7.91 11.84
C SER A 53 6.65 7.28 12.60
N THR A 54 6.20 7.90 13.70
CA THR A 54 5.06 7.40 14.48
C THR A 54 3.74 7.67 13.78
N MET A 55 3.60 8.82 13.11
CA MET A 55 2.43 9.11 12.28
C MET A 55 2.33 8.14 11.12
N ILE A 56 3.43 7.88 10.40
CA ILE A 56 3.45 6.95 9.27
C ILE A 56 3.04 5.54 9.74
N ALA A 57 3.67 5.05 10.81
CA ALA A 57 3.34 3.74 11.37
C ALA A 57 1.88 3.66 11.82
N GLN A 58 1.33 4.72 12.41
CA GLN A 58 -0.07 4.76 12.85
C GLN A 58 -1.02 4.71 11.64
N TYR A 59 -0.81 5.52 10.61
CA TYR A 59 -1.66 5.53 9.42
C TYR A 59 -1.67 4.19 8.69
N ASP A 60 -0.50 3.58 8.49
CA ASP A 60 -0.40 2.27 7.84
C ASP A 60 -1.03 1.17 8.70
N THR A 61 -0.84 1.23 10.03
CA THR A 61 -1.46 0.27 10.96
C THR A 61 -2.98 0.41 10.97
N ASP A 62 -3.52 1.63 10.97
CA ASP A 62 -4.97 1.85 10.93
C ASP A 62 -5.58 1.34 9.63
N ALA A 63 -4.95 1.64 8.48
CA ALA A 63 -5.40 1.14 7.18
C ALA A 63 -5.34 -0.40 7.09
N LEU A 64 -4.31 -1.02 7.67
CA LEU A 64 -4.18 -2.47 7.77
C LEU A 64 -5.29 -3.08 8.64
N LEU A 65 -5.53 -2.52 9.83
CA LEU A 65 -6.54 -3.03 10.78
C LEU A 65 -7.98 -2.81 10.31
N GLU A 66 -8.21 -1.80 9.48
CA GLU A 66 -9.52 -1.58 8.84
C GLU A 66 -9.80 -2.53 7.67
N SER A 67 -8.80 -3.28 7.19
CA SER A 67 -8.93 -4.14 6.02
C SER A 67 -9.44 -5.54 6.38
N ASP A 68 -10.24 -6.13 5.50
CA ASP A 68 -10.75 -7.49 5.65
C ASP A 68 -9.71 -8.54 5.21
N LEU A 69 -8.78 -8.13 4.34
CA LEU A 69 -7.75 -8.97 3.73
C LEU A 69 -6.46 -8.17 3.53
N MET A 70 -5.32 -8.84 3.72
CA MET A 70 -4.00 -8.32 3.32
C MET A 70 -3.46 -9.14 2.15
N ILE A 71 -2.92 -8.45 1.14
CA ILE A 71 -2.09 -9.04 0.10
C ILE A 71 -0.67 -8.52 0.29
N ALA A 72 0.30 -9.41 0.47
CA ALA A 72 1.70 -9.07 0.69
C ALA A 72 2.60 -9.55 -0.46
N VAL A 73 3.43 -8.65 -0.98
CA VAL A 73 4.47 -8.96 -1.97
C VAL A 73 5.77 -9.27 -1.22
N LEU A 74 6.28 -10.50 -1.39
CA LEU A 74 7.45 -10.98 -0.65
C LEU A 74 8.72 -11.11 -1.52
N ASP A 75 8.63 -10.73 -2.79
CA ASP A 75 9.74 -10.80 -3.73
C ASP A 75 10.79 -9.71 -3.41
N GLY A 76 12.06 -10.09 -3.50
CA GLY A 76 13.20 -9.22 -3.19
C GLY A 76 14.43 -10.05 -2.83
N ALA A 77 15.59 -9.38 -2.68
CA ALA A 77 16.78 -10.04 -2.12
C ALA A 77 16.57 -10.45 -0.66
N VAL A 78 15.76 -9.66 0.06
CA VAL A 78 15.18 -9.92 1.36
C VAL A 78 13.74 -9.42 1.33
N ILE A 79 12.87 -9.98 2.18
CA ILE A 79 11.52 -9.45 2.38
C ILE A 79 11.66 -8.03 2.94
N ASP A 80 10.82 -7.11 2.47
CA ASP A 80 10.77 -5.75 2.99
C ASP A 80 10.48 -5.76 4.50
N VAL A 81 11.05 -4.79 5.23
CA VAL A 81 10.97 -4.75 6.71
C VAL A 81 9.77 -3.96 7.23
N GLY A 82 8.97 -3.36 6.34
CA GLY A 82 7.76 -2.62 6.64
C GLY A 82 6.57 -3.47 7.06
#